data_AF-A0A7X7N1Z2-F1
#
_entry.id   AF-A0A7X7N1Z2-F1
#
_cell.length_a   1.000
_cell.length_b   1.000
_cell.length_c   1.000
_cell.angle_alpha   90.00
_cell.angle_beta   90.00
_cell.angle_gamma   90.00
#
_symmetry.space_group_name_H-M   'P 1'
#
loop_
_entity.id
_entity.type
_entity.pdbx_description
1 polymer ?
#
loop_
_entity_poly.entity_id
_entity_poly.type
_entity_poly.pdbx_seq_one_letter_code
_entity_poly.pdbx_strand_id
1 'polypeptide(L)'
;MVVDKKKVRSWAIYAVILAVLLFLISSQFLNGNANAQRDELSTSEFVSAVEDGKVVEVVYSATAATLQGTYLKEGVTDPSEAVPFVSTYIGEDSLAELMAKHPETRYSVDVQNSNMWISILTSIVPLLLLFGFMWFMLSQFNNANSKQMQFGKAKAKKTAEERPKTKFKDVAGIDEAVEELQEVKDFLVNPSRYQKLGAKIPRGVLLVGPPGTGKTLLARAVAGEAEVPFFSISGSDFVEMFVGVGASRVRDLFEQAKAAAPAIIFID
;
A
#
# COMPACT_ATOMS: atom_id res chain seq x y z
N MET A 1 4.56 -22.72 16.60
CA MET A 1 4.42 -21.64 15.60
C MET A 1 5.14 -22.09 14.33
N VAL A 2 4.43 -22.80 13.44
CA VAL A 2 5.02 -23.34 12.21
C VAL A 2 5.09 -22.21 11.20
N VAL A 3 6.23 -21.56 11.11
CA VAL A 3 6.44 -20.50 10.12
C VAL A 3 6.42 -21.16 8.75
N ASP A 4 5.46 -20.76 7.93
CA ASP A 4 5.18 -21.31 6.61
C ASP A 4 6.41 -21.14 5.70
N LYS A 5 7.17 -22.24 5.51
CA LYS A 5 8.48 -22.25 4.84
C LYS A 5 8.44 -21.67 3.42
N LYS A 6 7.27 -21.69 2.75
CA LYS A 6 7.08 -21.04 1.44
C LYS A 6 7.09 -19.51 1.55
N LYS A 7 6.38 -18.93 2.53
CA LYS A 7 6.35 -17.48 2.74
C LYS A 7 7.71 -16.93 3.18
N VAL A 8 8.41 -17.67 4.05
CA VAL A 8 9.76 -17.28 4.52
C VAL A 8 10.76 -17.27 3.36
N ARG A 9 10.70 -18.25 2.45
CA ARG A 9 11.55 -18.27 1.24
C ARG A 9 11.27 -17.08 0.33
N SER A 10 10.02 -16.67 0.16
CA SER A 10 9.68 -15.48 -0.63
C SER A 10 10.24 -14.19 -0.01
N TRP A 11 10.07 -14.00 1.30
CA TRP A 11 10.60 -12.83 2.01
C TRP A 11 12.14 -12.78 2.04
N ALA A 12 12.80 -13.93 2.17
CA ALA A 12 14.26 -14.02 2.08
C ALA A 12 14.77 -13.62 0.69
N ILE A 13 14.09 -14.02 -0.39
CA ILE A 13 14.45 -13.61 -1.76
C ILE A 13 14.28 -12.10 -1.94
N TYR A 14 13.22 -11.50 -1.41
CA TYR A 14 13.03 -10.05 -1.46
C TYR A 14 14.09 -9.27 -0.68
N ALA A 15 14.47 -9.75 0.51
CA ALA A 15 15.52 -9.14 1.31
C ALA A 15 16.89 -9.19 0.60
N VAL A 16 17.20 -10.29 -0.09
CA VAL A 16 18.44 -10.42 -0.87
C VAL A 16 18.45 -9.49 -2.07
N ILE A 17 17.35 -9.39 -2.82
CA ILE A 17 17.24 -8.47 -3.97
C ILE A 17 17.37 -7.01 -3.53
N LEU A 18 16.72 -6.62 -2.42
CA LEU A 18 16.83 -5.27 -1.86
C LEU A 18 18.26 -4.97 -1.38
N ALA A 19 18.91 -5.92 -0.71
CA ALA A 19 20.29 -5.77 -0.25
C ALA A 19 21.27 -5.58 -1.42
N VAL A 20 21.09 -6.33 -2.52
CA VAL A 20 21.90 -6.20 -3.73
C VAL A 20 21.66 -4.84 -4.40
N LEU A 21 20.41 -4.38 -4.49
CA LEU A 21 20.09 -3.05 -5.05
C LEU A 21 20.68 -1.93 -4.20
N LEU A 22 20.55 -2.01 -2.87
CA LEU A 22 21.13 -1.03 -1.95
C LEU A 22 22.67 -1.02 -2.03
N PHE A 23 23.29 -2.18 -2.16
CA PHE A 23 24.74 -2.29 -2.35
C PHE A 23 25.21 -1.69 -3.68
N LEU A 24 24.47 -1.90 -4.77
CA LEU A 24 24.78 -1.30 -6.07
C LEU A 24 24.62 0.22 -6.03
N ILE A 25 23.54 0.73 -5.43
CA ILE A 25 23.30 2.18 -5.30
C ILE A 25 24.35 2.81 -4.37
N SER A 26 24.68 2.18 -3.24
CA SER A 26 25.70 2.70 -2.34
C SER A 26 27.08 2.69 -2.98
N SER A 27 27.41 1.69 -3.81
CA SER A 27 28.68 1.66 -4.55
C SER A 27 28.81 2.81 -5.57
N GLN A 28 27.70 3.22 -6.21
CA GLN A 28 27.68 4.38 -7.10
C GLN A 28 27.77 5.69 -6.33
N PHE A 29 27.13 5.78 -5.16
CA PHE A 29 27.19 6.96 -4.31
C PHE A 29 28.58 7.13 -3.66
N LEU A 30 29.21 6.04 -3.24
CA LEU A 30 30.57 6.02 -2.67
C LEU A 30 31.62 6.37 -3.74
N ASN A 31 31.49 5.87 -4.97
CA ASN A 31 32.39 6.25 -6.07
C ASN A 31 32.11 7.66 -6.61
N GLY A 32 30.87 8.16 -6.52
CA GLY A 32 30.52 9.54 -6.91
C GLY A 32 31.02 10.60 -5.94
N ASN A 33 31.34 10.22 -4.70
CA ASN A 33 31.81 11.13 -3.64
C ASN A 33 33.33 11.41 -3.68
N ALA A 34 34.07 10.88 -4.66
CA ALA A 34 35.47 11.28 -4.91
C ALA A 34 35.61 12.70 -5.52
N ASN A 35 34.50 13.39 -5.76
CA ASN A 35 34.44 14.80 -6.16
C ASN A 35 34.29 15.75 -4.96
N ALA A 36 34.97 15.46 -3.85
CA ALA A 36 35.08 16.40 -2.73
C ALA A 36 35.65 17.73 -3.23
N GLN A 37 34.94 18.83 -2.95
CA GLN A 37 35.25 20.25 -3.22
C GLN A 37 36.52 20.47 -4.05
N ARG A 38 36.38 20.46 -5.38
CA ARG A 38 37.42 20.96 -6.27
C ARG A 38 37.10 22.40 -6.60
N ASP A 39 38.08 23.28 -6.46
CA ASP A 39 37.91 24.66 -6.90
C ASP A 39 37.95 24.73 -8.42
N GLU A 40 36.99 25.44 -9.01
CA GLU A 40 36.96 25.70 -10.45
C GLU A 40 37.82 26.93 -10.73
N LEU A 41 38.97 26.72 -11.39
CA LEU A 41 39.87 27.79 -11.81
C LEU A 41 39.62 28.11 -13.29
N SER A 42 39.44 29.39 -13.61
CA SER A 42 39.42 29.82 -15.01
C SER A 42 40.78 29.57 -15.68
N THR A 43 40.79 29.45 -17.01
CA THR A 43 42.02 29.22 -17.78
C THR A 43 43.11 30.27 -17.48
N SER A 44 42.71 31.52 -17.27
CA SER A 44 43.62 32.62 -16.89
C SER A 44 44.19 32.46 -15.48
N GLU A 45 43.36 32.10 -14.50
CA GLU A 45 43.81 31.91 -13.11
C GLU A 45 44.74 30.70 -13.00
N PHE A 46 44.46 29.65 -13.77
CA PHE A 46 45.34 28.50 -13.86
C PHE A 46 46.71 28.86 -14.45
N VAL A 47 46.74 29.58 -15.58
CA VAL A 47 48.00 30.02 -16.21
C VAL A 47 48.81 30.87 -15.24
N SER A 48 48.19 31.84 -14.56
CA SER A 48 48.87 32.65 -13.55
C SER A 48 49.37 31.83 -12.35
N ALA A 49 48.60 30.83 -11.89
CA ALA A 49 49.03 29.96 -10.80
C ALA A 49 50.23 29.08 -11.19
N VAL A 50 50.34 28.67 -12.46
CA VAL A 50 51.51 27.94 -12.98
C VAL A 50 52.73 28.86 -13.11
N GLU A 51 52.56 30.08 -13.64
CA GLU A 51 53.64 31.07 -13.75
C GLU A 51 54.20 31.48 -12.38
N ASP A 52 53.33 31.56 -11.37
CA ASP A 52 53.69 31.82 -9.97
C ASP A 52 54.35 30.62 -9.26
N GLY A 53 54.45 29.46 -9.92
CA GLY A 53 55.02 28.23 -9.35
C GLY A 53 54.19 27.61 -8.22
N LYS A 54 52.88 27.92 -8.15
CA LYS A 54 51.98 27.48 -7.07
C LYS A 54 51.31 26.12 -7.33
N VAL A 55 51.58 25.49 -8.47
CA VAL A 55 50.96 24.24 -8.91
C VAL A 55 51.92 23.07 -8.69
N VAL A 56 51.46 22.01 -8.02
CA VAL A 56 52.32 20.88 -7.61
C VAL A 56 52.22 19.72 -8.60
N GLU A 57 51.00 19.36 -8.98
CA GLU A 57 50.74 18.26 -9.90
C GLU A 57 49.59 18.64 -10.83
N VAL A 58 49.77 18.34 -12.12
CA VAL A 58 48.73 18.54 -13.14
C VAL A 58 48.56 17.26 -13.94
N VAL A 59 47.34 16.74 -13.90
CA VAL A 59 46.88 15.64 -14.72
C VAL A 59 45.98 16.20 -15.82
N TYR A 60 46.40 16.05 -17.07
CA TYR A 60 45.60 16.45 -18.21
C TYR A 60 44.75 15.27 -18.71
N SER A 61 43.44 15.52 -18.86
CA SER A 61 42.50 14.61 -19.49
C SER A 61 42.15 15.10 -20.89
N ALA A 62 42.80 14.52 -21.90
CA ALA A 62 42.62 14.86 -23.31
C ALA A 62 41.18 14.63 -23.81
N THR A 63 40.45 13.65 -23.25
CA THR A 63 39.08 13.30 -23.64
C THR A 63 38.06 14.38 -23.27
N ALA A 64 38.29 15.12 -22.19
CA ALA A 64 37.36 16.12 -21.66
C ALA A 64 37.88 17.56 -21.78
N ALA A 65 39.10 17.77 -22.29
CA ALA A 65 39.81 19.05 -22.27
C ALA A 65 39.87 19.68 -20.86
N THR A 66 39.97 18.84 -19.83
CA THR A 66 40.03 19.28 -18.43
C THR A 66 41.38 18.95 -17.82
N LEU A 67 41.85 19.88 -17.00
CA LEU A 67 43.03 19.76 -16.15
C LEU A 67 42.56 19.53 -14.72
N GLN A 68 43.15 18.55 -14.06
CA GLN A 68 42.89 18.25 -12.66
C GLN A 68 44.22 18.17 -11.95
N GLY A 69 44.32 18.75 -10.76
CA GLY A 69 45.59 18.83 -10.08
C GLY A 69 45.46 19.38 -8.68
N THR A 70 46.58 19.63 -8.04
CA THR A 70 46.63 20.29 -6.73
C THR A 70 47.45 21.56 -6.82
N TYR A 71 46.95 22.62 -6.19
CA TYR A 71 47.61 23.93 -6.14
C TYR A 71 47.58 24.50 -4.72
N LEU A 72 48.55 25.36 -4.42
CA LEU A 72 48.68 26.03 -3.14
C LEU A 72 47.91 27.36 -3.18
N LYS A 73 46.96 27.55 -2.26
CA LYS A 73 46.25 28.83 -2.09
C LYS A 73 47.15 29.87 -1.43
N GLU A 74 46.87 31.15 -1.69
CA GLU A 74 47.63 32.26 -1.10
C GLU A 74 47.66 32.17 0.44
N GLY A 75 48.87 32.11 0.99
CA GLY A 75 49.12 32.03 2.43
C GLY A 75 49.49 30.64 2.98
N VAL A 76 49.54 29.60 2.13
CA VAL A 76 49.88 28.23 2.53
C VAL A 76 51.20 27.80 1.86
N THR A 77 52.23 27.55 2.66
CA THR A 77 53.58 27.18 2.18
C THR A 77 53.87 25.68 2.31
N ASP A 78 52.94 24.90 2.86
CA ASP A 78 53.11 23.48 3.14
C ASP A 78 52.45 22.62 2.05
N PRO A 79 53.19 21.73 1.34
CA PRO A 79 52.65 20.83 0.31
C PRO A 79 51.52 19.92 0.82
N SER A 80 51.40 19.76 2.14
CA SER A 80 50.40 18.95 2.84
C SER A 80 48.99 19.53 2.79
N GLU A 81 48.85 20.83 2.51
CA GLU A 81 47.57 21.57 2.49
C GLU A 81 47.13 21.96 1.05
N ALA A 82 47.70 21.31 0.04
CA ALA A 82 47.37 21.58 -1.36
C ALA A 82 45.90 21.25 -1.65
N VAL A 83 45.21 22.17 -2.34
CA VAL A 83 43.77 22.08 -2.63
C VAL A 83 43.59 21.50 -4.03
N PRO A 84 42.67 20.55 -4.25
CA PRO A 84 42.39 20.04 -5.58
C PRO A 84 41.65 21.10 -6.43
N PHE A 85 42.09 21.29 -7.68
CA PHE A 85 41.45 22.18 -8.64
C PHE A 85 41.00 21.43 -9.90
N VAL A 86 40.04 22.03 -10.60
CA VAL A 86 39.68 21.67 -11.98
C VAL A 86 39.71 22.93 -12.83
N SER A 87 40.37 22.87 -13.98
CA SER A 87 40.34 23.94 -14.98
C SER A 87 40.07 23.37 -16.37
N THR A 88 39.44 24.16 -17.23
CA THR A 88 39.24 23.81 -18.64
C THR A 88 40.31 24.53 -19.47
N TYR A 89 41.11 23.78 -20.22
CA TYR A 89 42.15 24.34 -21.07
C TYR A 89 42.05 23.74 -22.47
N ILE A 90 41.99 24.62 -23.48
CA ILE A 90 41.79 24.26 -24.88
C ILE A 90 43.09 24.57 -25.62
N GLY A 91 43.81 23.52 -26.04
CA GLY A 91 45.07 23.63 -26.79
C GLY A 91 46.19 22.78 -26.18
N GLU A 92 46.41 21.58 -26.72
CA GLU A 92 47.46 20.67 -26.23
C GLU A 92 48.87 21.26 -26.42
N ASP A 93 49.09 21.94 -27.55
CA ASP A 93 50.40 22.48 -27.93
C ASP A 93 50.88 23.63 -27.03
N SER A 94 49.98 24.56 -26.67
CA SER A 94 50.32 25.71 -25.81
C SER A 94 50.45 25.32 -24.35
N LEU A 95 49.73 24.29 -23.90
CA LEU A 95 49.87 23.72 -22.56
C LEU A 95 51.21 22.98 -22.42
N ALA A 96 51.58 22.18 -23.43
CA ALA A 96 52.85 21.47 -23.44
C ALA A 96 54.04 22.45 -23.43
N GLU A 97 53.95 23.56 -24.16
CA GLU A 97 54.98 24.62 -24.14
C GLU A 97 55.07 25.33 -22.78
N LEU A 98 53.93 25.59 -22.13
CA LEU A 98 53.86 26.23 -20.82
C LEU A 98 54.42 25.32 -19.71
N MET A 99 54.09 24.03 -19.74
CA MET A 99 54.65 23.04 -18.82
C MET A 99 56.15 22.77 -19.08
N ALA A 100 56.61 22.88 -20.33
CA ALA A 100 58.03 22.75 -20.65
C ALA A 100 58.89 23.91 -20.11
N LYS A 101 58.31 25.10 -19.90
CA LYS A 101 58.98 26.25 -19.28
C LYS A 101 59.04 26.16 -17.75
N HIS A 102 58.23 25.29 -17.14
CA HIS A 102 58.09 25.11 -15.68
C HIS A 102 58.34 23.65 -15.25
N PRO A 103 59.60 23.17 -15.28
CA PRO A 103 59.95 21.76 -15.03
C PRO A 103 59.68 21.27 -13.60
N GLU A 104 59.44 22.19 -12.66
CA GLU A 104 58.99 21.93 -11.29
C GLU A 104 57.59 21.29 -11.19
N THR A 105 56.78 21.35 -12.26
CA THR A 105 55.42 20.80 -12.27
C THR A 105 55.38 19.36 -12.79
N ARG A 106 54.80 18.44 -12.02
CA ARG A 106 54.62 17.05 -12.46
C ARG A 106 53.45 16.97 -13.44
N TYR A 107 53.76 16.78 -14.72
CA TYR A 107 52.76 16.60 -15.78
C TYR A 107 52.54 15.12 -16.10
N SER A 108 51.28 14.66 -15.99
CA SER A 108 50.87 13.32 -16.40
C SER A 108 49.65 13.39 -17.29
N VAL A 109 49.68 12.70 -18.44
CA VAL A 109 48.51 12.57 -19.31
C VAL A 109 47.78 11.30 -18.91
N ASP A 110 46.60 11.46 -18.31
CA ASP A 110 45.75 10.32 -18.00
C ASP A 110 44.82 10.06 -19.19
N VAL A 111 45.21 9.08 -20.00
CA VAL A 111 44.34 8.52 -21.04
C VAL A 111 43.37 7.58 -20.35
N GLN A 112 42.38 8.15 -19.65
CA GLN A 112 41.31 7.36 -19.07
C GLN A 112 40.58 6.64 -20.19
N ASN A 113 40.89 5.36 -20.36
CA ASN A 113 40.04 4.39 -21.01
C ASN A 113 38.80 4.22 -20.12
N SER A 114 37.97 5.24 -20.07
CA SER A 114 36.64 5.14 -19.51
C SER A 114 35.92 4.14 -20.39
N ASN A 115 35.80 2.90 -19.91
CA ASN A 115 35.08 1.86 -20.59
C ASN A 115 33.59 2.25 -20.54
N MET A 116 33.19 3.15 -21.44
CA MET A 116 31.87 3.76 -21.53
C MET A 116 30.78 2.68 -21.54
N TRP A 117 31.06 1.53 -22.17
CA TRP A 117 30.22 0.34 -22.15
C TRP A 117 29.99 -0.24 -20.75
N ILE A 118 31.01 -0.28 -19.90
CA ILE A 118 30.90 -0.71 -18.50
C ILE A 118 30.09 0.31 -17.70
N SER A 119 30.29 1.61 -17.94
CA SER A 119 29.50 2.68 -17.30
C SER A 119 28.01 2.61 -17.70
N ILE A 120 27.71 2.37 -18.97
CA ILE A 120 26.35 2.20 -19.47
C ILE A 120 25.72 0.93 -18.87
N LEU A 121 26.45 -0.19 -18.85
CA LEU A 121 25.93 -1.44 -18.30
C LEU A 121 25.65 -1.33 -16.80
N THR A 122 26.57 -0.75 -16.03
CA THR A 122 26.41 -0.54 -14.58
C THR A 122 25.31 0.47 -14.24
N SER A 123 25.01 1.43 -15.12
CA SER A 123 23.91 2.38 -14.95
C SER A 123 22.54 1.79 -15.33
N ILE A 124 22.48 0.98 -16.39
CA ILE A 124 21.22 0.42 -16.91
C ILE A 124 20.76 -0.82 -16.13
N VAL A 125 21.68 -1.65 -15.63
CA VAL A 125 21.34 -2.90 -14.91
C VAL A 125 20.45 -2.64 -13.68
N PRO A 126 20.75 -1.68 -12.79
CA PRO A 126 19.87 -1.35 -11.66
C PRO A 126 18.48 -0.89 -12.09
N LEU A 127 18.40 -0.10 -13.17
CA LEU A 127 17.13 0.39 -13.71
C LEU A 127 16.26 -0.76 -14.24
N LEU A 128 16.85 -1.69 -15.00
CA LEU A 128 16.14 -2.87 -15.51
C LEU A 128 15.70 -3.80 -14.38
N LEU A 129 16.52 -3.99 -13.35
CA LEU A 129 16.15 -4.77 -12.17
C LEU A 129 14.99 -4.12 -11.41
N LEU A 130 14.99 -2.79 -11.26
CA LEU A 130 13.90 -2.05 -10.62
C LEU A 130 12.60 -2.18 -11.42
N PHE A 131 12.64 -2.00 -12.74
CA PHE A 131 11.45 -2.16 -13.60
C PHE A 131 10.92 -3.59 -13.59
N GLY A 132 11.81 -4.60 -13.65
CA GLY A 132 11.43 -6.01 -13.56
C GLY A 132 10.81 -6.35 -12.20
N PHE A 133 11.40 -5.84 -11.12
CA PHE A 133 10.87 -6.00 -9.77
C PHE A 133 9.51 -5.30 -9.59
N MET A 134 9.37 -4.08 -10.10
CA MET A 134 8.12 -3.32 -10.06
C MET A 134 7.03 -4.02 -10.87
N TRP A 135 7.32 -4.46 -12.10
CA TRP A 135 6.37 -5.23 -12.92
C TRP A 135 5.91 -6.52 -12.21
N PHE A 136 6.85 -7.25 -11.61
CA PHE A 136 6.54 -8.45 -10.83
C PHE A 136 5.74 -8.15 -9.56
N MET A 137 6.03 -7.06 -8.86
CA MET A 137 5.27 -6.61 -7.70
C MET A 137 3.84 -6.22 -8.08
N LEU A 138 3.64 -5.44 -9.16
CA LEU A 138 2.32 -5.10 -9.66
C LEU A 138 1.53 -6.37 -10.06
N SER A 139 2.20 -7.34 -10.67
CA SER A 139 1.60 -8.65 -10.97
C SER A 139 1.18 -9.41 -9.70
N GLN A 140 1.94 -9.33 -8.61
CA GLN A 140 1.53 -9.92 -7.33
C GLN A 140 0.43 -9.11 -6.63
N PHE A 141 0.44 -7.79 -6.76
CA PHE A 141 -0.57 -6.92 -6.16
C PHE A 141 -1.93 -7.09 -6.84
N ASN A 142 -1.99 -7.30 -8.16
CA ASN A 142 -3.23 -7.64 -8.85
C ASN A 142 -3.81 -9.00 -8.40
N ASN A 143 -2.95 -9.98 -8.10
CA ASN A 143 -3.39 -11.25 -7.50
C ASN A 143 -3.82 -11.11 -6.03
N ALA A 144 -3.22 -10.20 -5.26
CA ALA A 144 -3.58 -9.94 -3.86
C ALA A 144 -4.83 -9.04 -3.71
N ASN A 145 -5.03 -8.06 -4.59
CA ASN A 145 -6.19 -7.13 -4.59
C ASN A 145 -7.50 -7.81 -4.95
N SER A 146 -7.47 -8.96 -5.64
CA SER A 146 -8.67 -9.78 -5.87
C SER A 146 -9.32 -10.30 -4.57
N LYS A 147 -8.54 -10.38 -3.48
CA LYS A 147 -9.04 -10.77 -2.14
C LYS A 147 -9.50 -9.59 -1.28
N GLN A 148 -9.01 -8.37 -1.53
CA GLN A 148 -9.28 -7.21 -0.66
C GLN A 148 -10.32 -6.23 -1.23
N MET A 149 -10.61 -6.27 -2.54
CA MET A 149 -11.78 -5.57 -3.11
C MET A 149 -13.15 -6.16 -2.69
N GLN A 150 -13.17 -7.24 -1.90
CA GLN A 150 -14.39 -7.78 -1.29
C GLN A 150 -14.85 -6.99 -0.05
N PHE A 151 -14.10 -5.98 0.40
CA PHE A 151 -14.53 -5.12 1.52
C PHE A 151 -15.67 -4.14 1.17
N GLY A 152 -15.87 -3.80 -0.11
CA GLY A 152 -16.97 -2.93 -0.56
C GLY A 152 -18.26 -3.67 -0.95
N LYS A 153 -18.13 -4.96 -1.25
CA LYS A 153 -19.25 -5.91 -1.25
C LYS A 153 -19.03 -6.82 -0.05
N ALA A 154 -19.22 -6.28 1.15
CA ALA A 154 -19.67 -7.13 2.22
C ALA A 154 -20.93 -7.81 1.67
N LYS A 155 -20.80 -9.02 1.13
CA LYS A 155 -21.90 -9.96 1.03
C LYS A 155 -22.42 -9.94 2.45
N ALA A 156 -23.53 -9.24 2.66
CA ALA A 156 -24.22 -9.19 3.93
C ALA A 156 -24.14 -10.61 4.45
N LYS A 157 -23.44 -10.79 5.58
CA LYS A 157 -23.39 -12.07 6.28
C LYS A 157 -24.85 -12.47 6.34
N LYS A 158 -25.26 -13.45 5.50
CA LYS A 158 -26.69 -13.74 5.22
C LYS A 158 -27.37 -13.63 6.57
N THR A 159 -28.28 -12.67 6.74
CA THR A 159 -28.92 -12.48 8.05
C THR A 159 -29.44 -13.84 8.43
N ALA A 160 -28.93 -14.40 9.53
CA ALA A 160 -28.94 -15.84 9.74
C ALA A 160 -30.40 -16.33 9.67
N GLU A 161 -30.75 -16.98 8.56
CA GLU A 161 -32.06 -17.58 8.37
C GLU A 161 -32.18 -18.66 9.43
N GLU A 162 -32.99 -18.39 10.46
CA GLU A 162 -33.23 -19.34 11.52
C GLU A 162 -34.59 -20.01 11.29
N ARG A 163 -34.66 -21.32 11.49
CA ARG A 163 -35.93 -22.04 11.55
C ARG A 163 -36.13 -22.51 12.98
N PRO A 164 -36.74 -21.68 13.83
CA PRO A 164 -36.90 -22.01 15.24
C PRO A 164 -37.80 -23.24 15.41
N LYS A 165 -37.44 -24.10 16.35
CA LYS A 165 -38.24 -25.28 16.74
C LYS A 165 -39.20 -25.00 17.90
N THR A 166 -39.11 -23.80 18.50
CA THR A 166 -39.97 -23.35 19.58
C THR A 166 -41.42 -23.24 19.11
N LYS A 167 -42.35 -23.72 19.92
CA LYS A 167 -43.79 -23.79 19.63
C LYS A 167 -44.57 -23.01 20.70
N PHE A 168 -45.88 -22.79 20.51
CA PHE A 168 -46.68 -22.05 21.49
C PHE A 168 -46.72 -22.72 22.86
N LYS A 169 -46.66 -24.06 22.89
CA LYS A 169 -46.55 -24.84 24.13
C LYS A 169 -45.31 -24.53 24.99
N ASP A 170 -44.27 -23.93 24.39
CA ASP A 170 -43.04 -23.58 25.09
C ASP A 170 -43.11 -22.18 25.73
N VAL A 171 -44.22 -21.46 25.50
CA VAL A 171 -44.53 -20.17 26.14
C VAL A 171 -45.59 -20.40 27.22
N ALA A 172 -45.36 -19.86 28.42
CA ALA A 172 -46.24 -20.04 29.57
C ALA A 172 -46.66 -18.70 30.19
N GLY A 173 -47.90 -18.65 30.69
CA GLY A 173 -48.41 -17.55 31.53
C GLY A 173 -48.85 -16.29 30.79
N ILE A 174 -49.06 -16.37 29.47
CA ILE A 174 -49.53 -15.25 28.64
C ILE A 174 -50.51 -15.77 27.57
N ASP A 175 -51.60 -16.39 28.02
CA ASP A 175 -52.53 -17.12 27.15
C ASP A 175 -53.25 -16.18 26.17
N GLU A 176 -53.57 -14.95 26.59
CA GLU A 176 -54.24 -13.96 25.75
C GLU A 176 -53.37 -13.52 24.56
N ALA A 177 -52.07 -13.27 24.79
CA ALA A 177 -51.17 -12.87 23.71
C ALA A 177 -50.86 -14.04 22.75
N VAL A 178 -50.87 -15.28 23.26
CA VAL A 178 -50.73 -16.46 22.42
C VAL A 178 -51.96 -16.61 21.52
N GLU A 179 -53.17 -16.40 22.03
CA GLU A 179 -54.40 -16.44 21.24
C GLU A 179 -54.41 -15.38 20.12
N GLU A 180 -54.03 -14.13 20.41
CA GLU A 180 -53.91 -13.09 19.39
C GLU A 180 -52.87 -13.44 18.31
N LEU A 181 -51.73 -14.01 18.70
CA LEU A 181 -50.69 -14.42 17.76
C LEU A 181 -51.02 -15.71 17.00
N GLN A 182 -51.99 -16.49 17.48
CA GLN A 182 -52.52 -17.64 16.76
C GLN A 182 -53.19 -17.21 15.45
N GLU A 183 -53.83 -16.03 15.43
CA GLU A 183 -54.40 -15.43 14.23
C GLU A 183 -53.28 -15.07 13.23
N VAL A 184 -52.21 -14.43 13.71
CA VAL A 184 -51.01 -14.12 12.90
C VAL A 184 -50.41 -15.36 12.28
N LYS A 185 -50.34 -16.47 13.03
CA LYS A 185 -49.92 -17.76 12.52
C LYS A 185 -50.84 -18.29 11.42
N ASP A 186 -52.16 -18.22 11.58
CA ASP A 186 -53.09 -18.68 10.53
C ASP A 186 -53.00 -17.82 9.26
N PHE A 187 -52.73 -16.52 9.39
CA PHE A 187 -52.43 -15.67 8.23
C PHE A 187 -51.19 -16.11 7.46
N LEU A 188 -50.13 -16.53 8.15
CA LEU A 188 -48.88 -16.99 7.53
C LEU A 188 -49.03 -18.34 6.82
N VAL A 189 -49.83 -19.24 7.39
CA VAL A 189 -50.08 -20.57 6.81
C VAL A 189 -51.10 -20.51 5.66
N ASN A 190 -52.17 -19.71 5.81
CA ASN A 190 -53.31 -19.66 4.89
C ASN A 190 -53.60 -18.24 4.33
N PRO A 191 -52.62 -17.52 3.75
CA PRO A 191 -52.79 -16.12 3.35
C PRO A 191 -53.91 -15.92 2.31
N SER A 192 -54.14 -16.89 1.43
CA SER A 192 -55.17 -16.82 0.39
C SER A 192 -56.59 -16.82 0.94
N ARG A 193 -56.84 -17.48 2.08
CA ARG A 193 -58.17 -17.55 2.71
C ARG A 193 -58.60 -16.16 3.16
N TYR A 194 -57.69 -15.45 3.81
CA TYR A 194 -57.93 -14.11 4.34
C TYR A 194 -58.02 -13.05 3.24
N GLN A 195 -57.19 -13.14 2.20
CA GLN A 195 -57.29 -12.24 1.05
C GLN A 195 -58.63 -12.36 0.32
N LYS A 196 -59.17 -13.58 0.18
CA LYS A 196 -60.50 -13.82 -0.42
C LYS A 196 -61.65 -13.23 0.41
N LEU A 197 -61.49 -13.18 1.73
CA LEU A 197 -62.45 -12.55 2.64
C LEU A 197 -62.33 -11.02 2.67
N GLY A 198 -61.37 -10.43 1.93
CA GLY A 198 -61.10 -9.00 1.95
C GLY A 198 -60.39 -8.52 3.22
N ALA A 199 -59.89 -9.44 4.05
CA ALA A 199 -59.19 -9.09 5.28
C ALA A 199 -57.81 -8.51 4.96
N LYS A 200 -57.46 -7.40 5.61
CA LYS A 200 -56.15 -6.77 5.48
C LYS A 200 -55.17 -7.42 6.45
N ILE A 201 -54.16 -8.11 5.91
CA ILE A 201 -53.13 -8.76 6.71
C ILE A 201 -52.36 -7.69 7.51
N PRO A 202 -52.21 -7.84 8.85
CA PRO A 202 -51.41 -6.95 9.66
C PRO A 202 -49.95 -6.98 9.17
N ARG A 203 -49.36 -5.80 8.95
CA ARG A 203 -47.99 -5.68 8.40
C ARG A 203 -46.90 -5.74 9.47
N GLY A 204 -47.26 -5.66 10.74
CA GLY A 204 -46.35 -5.69 11.86
C GLY A 204 -47.10 -5.77 13.18
N VAL A 205 -46.47 -6.37 14.18
CA VAL A 205 -46.96 -6.49 15.55
C VAL A 205 -45.89 -5.92 16.47
N LEU A 206 -46.28 -5.10 17.44
CA LEU A 206 -45.38 -4.54 18.44
C LEU A 206 -45.61 -5.24 19.77
N LEU A 207 -44.60 -5.98 20.24
CA LEU A 207 -44.63 -6.63 21.55
C LEU A 207 -44.06 -5.68 22.61
N VAL A 208 -44.88 -5.27 23.58
CA VAL A 208 -44.47 -4.34 24.64
C VAL A 208 -44.48 -5.05 25.98
N GLY A 209 -43.44 -4.82 26.78
CA GLY A 209 -43.37 -5.32 28.16
C GLY A 209 -41.98 -5.16 28.76
N PRO A 210 -41.83 -5.34 30.08
CA PRO A 210 -40.54 -5.33 30.77
C PRO A 210 -39.49 -6.26 30.12
N PRO A 211 -38.18 -6.03 30.32
CA PRO A 211 -37.16 -6.96 29.88
C PRO A 211 -37.36 -8.34 30.53
N GLY A 212 -37.11 -9.42 29.79
CA GLY A 212 -37.23 -10.79 30.31
C GLY A 212 -38.64 -11.41 30.26
N THR A 213 -39.67 -10.71 29.77
CA THR A 213 -41.05 -11.25 29.65
C THR A 213 -41.29 -12.16 28.43
N GLY A 214 -40.23 -12.68 27.82
CA GLY A 214 -40.38 -13.66 26.73
C GLY A 214 -40.82 -13.09 25.37
N LYS A 215 -40.71 -11.78 25.10
CA LYS A 215 -41.07 -11.18 23.79
C LYS A 215 -40.39 -11.88 22.61
N THR A 216 -39.06 -12.06 22.68
CA THR A 216 -38.27 -12.77 21.66
C THR A 216 -38.63 -14.24 21.57
N LEU A 217 -38.96 -14.88 22.70
CA LEU A 217 -39.40 -16.28 22.75
C LEU A 217 -40.75 -16.45 22.07
N LEU A 218 -41.70 -15.56 22.34
CA LEU A 218 -43.03 -15.55 21.76
C LEU A 218 -42.96 -15.35 20.23
N ALA A 219 -42.16 -14.39 19.75
CA ALA A 219 -41.93 -14.19 18.32
C ALA A 219 -41.34 -15.44 17.63
N ARG A 220 -40.39 -16.12 18.28
CA ARG A 220 -39.82 -17.39 17.81
C ARG A 220 -40.83 -18.53 17.82
N ALA A 221 -41.75 -18.54 18.79
CA ALA A 221 -42.84 -19.52 18.85
C ALA A 221 -43.82 -19.34 17.69
N VAL A 222 -44.19 -18.10 17.31
CA VAL A 222 -45.04 -17.84 16.13
C VAL A 222 -44.38 -18.39 14.86
N ALA A 223 -43.08 -18.10 14.68
CA ALA A 223 -42.33 -18.57 13.51
C ALA A 223 -42.21 -20.10 13.46
N GLY A 224 -41.94 -20.73 14.60
CA GLY A 224 -41.87 -22.17 14.70
C GLY A 224 -43.22 -22.84 14.46
N GLU A 225 -44.33 -22.26 14.93
CA GLU A 225 -45.69 -22.77 14.71
C GLU A 225 -46.18 -22.62 13.26
N ALA A 226 -45.77 -21.55 12.58
CA ALA A 226 -46.03 -21.35 11.16
C ALA A 226 -45.03 -22.10 10.25
N GLU A 227 -43.95 -22.64 10.82
CA GLU A 227 -42.84 -23.31 10.11
C GLU A 227 -42.17 -22.42 9.03
N VAL A 228 -42.11 -21.12 9.32
CA VAL A 228 -41.55 -20.10 8.42
C VAL A 228 -40.14 -19.68 8.84
N PRO A 229 -39.30 -19.19 7.91
CA PRO A 229 -38.03 -18.56 8.23
C PRO A 229 -38.20 -17.38 9.20
N PHE A 230 -37.27 -17.30 10.16
CA PHE A 230 -37.19 -16.24 11.17
C PHE A 230 -35.89 -15.45 10.98
N PHE A 231 -36.03 -14.17 10.67
CA PHE A 231 -34.91 -13.23 10.54
C PHE A 231 -34.91 -12.33 11.78
N SER A 232 -33.79 -12.27 12.50
CA SER A 232 -33.64 -11.43 13.69
C SER A 232 -32.54 -10.40 13.51
N ILE A 233 -32.80 -9.17 13.94
CA ILE A 233 -31.84 -8.07 13.97
C ILE A 233 -32.06 -7.25 15.24
N SER A 234 -30.99 -6.74 15.85
CA SER A 234 -31.11 -5.80 16.97
C SER A 234 -31.30 -4.39 16.46
N GLY A 235 -32.18 -3.60 17.09
CA GLY A 235 -32.39 -2.19 16.80
C GLY A 235 -31.10 -1.37 16.94
N SER A 236 -30.21 -1.77 17.85
CA SER A 236 -28.88 -1.17 18.00
C SER A 236 -28.00 -1.34 16.75
N ASP A 237 -28.22 -2.38 15.94
CA ASP A 237 -27.44 -2.65 14.73
C ASP A 237 -27.72 -1.65 13.61
N PHE A 238 -28.77 -0.83 13.74
CA PHE A 238 -29.09 0.25 12.82
C PHE A 238 -28.41 1.57 13.16
N VAL A 239 -27.89 1.72 14.39
CA VAL A 239 -27.24 2.94 14.86
C VAL A 239 -25.73 2.77 14.72
N GLU A 240 -25.18 3.26 13.61
CA GLU A 240 -23.75 3.17 13.32
C GLU A 240 -23.14 4.55 13.05
N MET A 241 -21.81 4.65 13.26
CA MET A 241 -21.03 5.87 13.05
C MET A 241 -21.00 6.32 11.58
N PHE A 242 -21.34 5.43 10.64
CA PHE A 242 -21.29 5.69 9.20
C PHE A 242 -22.69 5.91 8.63
N VAL A 243 -22.89 7.08 8.02
CA VAL A 243 -24.15 7.47 7.39
C VAL A 243 -24.52 6.50 6.27
N GLY A 244 -25.76 6.04 6.26
CA GLY A 244 -26.33 5.20 5.19
C GLY A 244 -26.10 3.70 5.33
N VAL A 245 -25.20 3.24 6.20
CA VAL A 245 -24.94 1.80 6.40
C VAL A 245 -26.14 1.11 7.06
N GLY A 246 -26.71 1.70 8.11
CA GLY A 246 -27.92 1.18 8.76
C GLY A 246 -29.12 1.07 7.81
N ALA A 247 -29.34 2.09 6.97
CA ALA A 247 -30.43 2.09 5.99
C ALA A 247 -30.25 1.01 4.91
N SER A 248 -29.02 0.71 4.49
CA SER A 248 -28.76 -0.40 3.57
C SER A 248 -29.12 -1.75 4.19
N ARG A 249 -28.75 -1.98 5.46
CA ARG A 249 -29.06 -3.23 6.16
C ARG A 249 -30.56 -3.49 6.29
N VAL A 250 -31.35 -2.45 6.58
CA VAL A 250 -32.82 -2.56 6.60
C VAL A 250 -33.30 -3.04 5.23
N ARG A 251 -32.88 -2.40 4.14
CA ARG A 251 -33.30 -2.81 2.78
C ARG A 251 -32.91 -4.24 2.47
N ASP A 252 -31.64 -4.60 2.72
CA ASP A 252 -31.10 -5.93 2.44
C ASP A 252 -31.82 -7.02 3.26
N LEU A 253 -32.20 -6.72 4.51
CA LEU A 253 -32.98 -7.61 5.37
C LEU A 253 -34.38 -7.86 4.80
N PHE A 254 -35.09 -6.80 4.40
CA PHE A 254 -36.42 -6.93 3.81
C PHE A 254 -36.39 -7.62 2.44
N GLU A 255 -35.35 -7.41 1.63
CA GLU A 255 -35.16 -8.14 0.36
C GLU A 255 -34.94 -9.64 0.59
N GLN A 256 -34.08 -10.00 1.55
CA GLN A 256 -33.84 -11.41 1.92
C GLN A 256 -35.12 -12.09 2.44
N ALA A 257 -35.86 -11.42 3.34
CA ALA A 257 -37.11 -11.95 3.87
C ALA A 257 -38.20 -12.09 2.79
N LYS A 258 -38.27 -11.15 1.84
CA LYS A 258 -39.20 -11.23 0.70
C LYS A 258 -38.88 -12.41 -0.22
N ALA A 259 -37.60 -12.71 -0.44
CA ALA A 259 -37.17 -13.87 -1.22
C ALA A 259 -37.49 -15.20 -0.53
N ALA A 260 -37.56 -15.22 0.80
CA ALA A 260 -37.89 -16.38 1.62
C ALA A 260 -39.36 -16.42 2.07
N ALA A 261 -40.24 -15.60 1.47
CA ALA A 261 -41.63 -15.47 1.91
C ALA A 261 -42.43 -16.78 1.75
N PRO A 262 -43.35 -17.11 2.69
CA PRO A 262 -43.69 -16.34 3.90
C PRO A 262 -42.59 -16.44 4.98
N ALA A 263 -42.28 -15.32 5.64
CA ALA A 263 -41.22 -15.21 6.65
C ALA A 263 -41.57 -14.18 7.72
N ILE A 264 -40.94 -14.29 8.90
CA ILE A 264 -41.04 -13.32 9.99
C ILE A 264 -39.73 -12.54 10.12
N ILE A 265 -39.84 -11.22 10.22
CA ILE A 265 -38.73 -10.33 10.59
C ILE A 265 -38.99 -9.87 12.03
N PHE A 266 -38.04 -10.13 12.91
CA PHE A 266 -38.04 -9.69 14.29
C PHE A 266 -36.95 -8.63 14.49
N ILE A 267 -37.37 -7.47 14.99
CA ILE A 267 -36.51 -6.36 15.35
C ILE A 267 -36.59 -6.22 16.87
N ASP A 268 -35.49 -6.50 17.57
CA ASP A 268 -35.38 -6.39 19.03
C ASP A 268 -34.97 -4.98 19.47
#